data_AF-A0A0C3LGJ9-F1
#
_entry.id   AF-A0A0C3LGJ9-F1
#
_cell.length_a   1.000
_cell.length_b   1.000
_cell.length_c   1.000
_cell.angle_alpha   90.00
_cell.angle_beta   90.00
_cell.angle_gamma   90.00
#
_symmetry.space_group_name_H-M   'P 1'
#
loop_
_entity.id
_entity.type
_entity.pdbx_description
1 polymer ?
#
loop_
_entity_poly.entity_id
_entity_poly.type
_entity_poly.pdbx_seq_one_letter_code
_entity_poly.pdbx_strand_id
1 'polypeptide(L)'
;MSTQAAQDHSPTGFDGKPSGLQTPATEVTDPTLRGEQPSLPEEVSPSRSIPTPGRLQFWLIFIALMVASFLSALDLTSVSTALPTIVEDLEGTDFAWVGSAFALGSTAILPLVGGLAQIFGRRPIVIGSILFFALGSGLCGGANNMTMLIAGRTIQGIGGGGILATSEIVVADMVPLRQRGAYMGIFGAFLMDLANR
;
A
#
# COMPACT_ATOMS: atom_id res chain seq x y z
N MET A 1 18.55 29.40 -88.29
CA MET A 1 19.91 28.86 -88.49
C MET A 1 20.09 27.71 -87.52
N SER A 2 19.80 26.48 -87.96
CA SER A 2 20.78 25.47 -88.43
C SER A 2 21.70 24.99 -87.28
N THR A 3 21.82 23.71 -86.89
CA THR A 3 21.62 22.44 -87.61
C THR A 3 21.91 21.24 -86.67
N GLN A 4 21.07 20.16 -86.75
CA GLN A 4 21.32 18.69 -86.59
C GLN A 4 22.05 18.11 -85.34
N ALA A 5 21.91 16.85 -84.91
CA ALA A 5 21.08 15.66 -85.21
C ALA A 5 21.50 14.51 -84.24
N ALA A 6 20.76 13.38 -84.33
CA ALA A 6 21.06 12.00 -83.91
C ALA A 6 20.66 11.60 -82.46
N GLN A 7 19.53 10.89 -82.26
CA GLN A 7 19.26 9.42 -82.36
C GLN A 7 19.43 8.73 -80.98
N ASP A 8 18.38 8.21 -80.34
CA ASP A 8 17.57 6.98 -80.57
C ASP A 8 18.12 5.78 -79.77
N HIS A 9 17.29 5.20 -78.87
CA HIS A 9 16.94 3.78 -78.79
C HIS A 9 16.21 3.38 -77.48
N SER A 10 15.16 2.58 -77.67
CA SER A 10 14.06 2.09 -76.80
C SER A 10 14.46 0.89 -75.88
N PRO A 11 13.57 -0.04 -75.43
CA PRO A 11 12.35 0.01 -74.59
C PRO A 11 12.33 -1.05 -73.43
N THR A 12 11.17 -1.22 -72.75
CA THR A 12 10.70 -2.38 -71.93
C THR A 12 11.31 -2.53 -70.52
N GLY A 13 10.57 -2.74 -69.42
CA GLY A 13 9.44 -3.64 -69.18
C GLY A 13 9.93 -4.77 -68.26
N PHE A 14 9.80 -4.62 -66.94
CA PHE A 14 10.25 -5.60 -65.95
C PHE A 14 9.10 -6.00 -65.02
N ASP A 15 8.45 -7.11 -65.37
CA ASP A 15 7.70 -7.99 -64.46
C ASP A 15 8.58 -9.23 -64.22
N GLY A 16 8.78 -9.63 -62.96
CA GLY A 16 9.66 -10.75 -62.64
C GLY A 16 9.50 -11.31 -61.23
N LYS A 17 8.59 -12.29 -61.07
CA LYS A 17 8.60 -13.28 -59.98
C LYS A 17 9.59 -14.40 -60.33
N PRO A 18 10.26 -15.01 -59.33
CA PRO A 18 10.42 -16.47 -59.39
C PRO A 18 10.14 -17.18 -58.06
N SER A 19 9.63 -18.41 -58.17
CA SER A 19 9.33 -19.37 -57.10
C SER A 19 10.00 -20.70 -57.46
N GLY A 20 10.57 -21.39 -56.46
CA GLY A 20 11.08 -22.77 -56.49
C GLY A 20 12.60 -22.87 -56.63
N LEU A 21 13.34 -23.86 -56.11
CA LEU A 21 13.13 -25.01 -55.20
C LEU A 21 14.55 -25.67 -55.07
N GLN A 22 14.78 -26.54 -54.05
CA GLN A 22 15.88 -27.57 -53.92
C GLN A 22 17.16 -27.16 -53.13
N THR A 23 17.78 -27.93 -52.20
CA THR A 23 17.66 -29.33 -51.70
C THR A 23 18.54 -29.51 -50.41
N PRO A 24 18.35 -30.58 -49.58
CA PRO A 24 18.84 -30.74 -48.20
C PRO A 24 20.04 -31.72 -48.02
N ALA A 25 20.66 -31.75 -46.83
CA ALA A 25 21.49 -32.88 -46.35
C ALA A 25 21.54 -32.94 -44.80
N THR A 26 21.45 -34.16 -44.29
CA THR A 26 21.29 -34.61 -42.89
C THR A 26 22.62 -35.10 -42.29
N GLU A 27 22.66 -35.31 -40.96
CA GLU A 27 23.57 -36.15 -40.13
C GLU A 27 24.76 -35.39 -39.48
N VAL A 28 25.00 -35.41 -38.16
CA VAL A 28 25.22 -36.55 -37.24
C VAL A 28 24.81 -36.22 -35.79
N THR A 29 24.26 -37.24 -35.12
CA THR A 29 23.79 -37.43 -33.75
C THR A 29 24.77 -37.06 -32.62
N ASP A 30 24.29 -36.46 -31.53
CA ASP A 30 24.84 -36.68 -30.18
C ASP A 30 23.73 -37.20 -29.24
N PRO A 31 23.83 -38.44 -28.73
CA PRO A 31 22.77 -39.11 -27.96
C PRO A 31 22.85 -38.92 -26.44
N THR A 32 23.49 -37.86 -25.90
CA THR A 32 23.95 -37.90 -24.49
C THR A 32 23.34 -36.96 -23.45
N LEU A 33 22.35 -36.10 -23.71
CA LEU A 33 21.73 -35.30 -22.61
C LEU A 33 20.22 -35.51 -22.48
N ARG A 34 19.87 -36.75 -22.14
CA ARG A 34 18.58 -37.08 -21.53
C ARG A 34 18.66 -36.73 -20.04
N GLY A 35 17.83 -35.79 -19.61
CA GLY A 35 17.37 -35.72 -18.22
C GLY A 35 18.04 -34.68 -17.33
N GLU A 36 17.66 -33.43 -17.51
CA GLU A 36 17.35 -32.57 -16.36
C GLU A 36 16.38 -31.49 -16.88
N GLN A 37 15.08 -31.84 -16.97
CA GLN A 37 14.07 -30.78 -16.97
C GLN A 37 14.32 -30.00 -15.68
N PRO A 38 14.49 -28.66 -15.71
CA PRO A 38 14.45 -27.88 -14.48
C PRO A 38 13.11 -28.20 -13.83
N SER A 39 13.12 -29.01 -12.77
CA SER A 39 11.95 -29.24 -11.94
C SER A 39 11.56 -27.86 -11.45
N LEU A 40 10.45 -27.35 -11.99
CA LEU A 40 9.82 -26.13 -11.50
C LEU A 40 9.80 -26.25 -9.98
N PRO A 41 10.32 -25.26 -9.24
CA PRO A 41 10.37 -25.33 -7.78
C PRO A 41 9.02 -25.80 -7.27
N GLU A 42 9.05 -26.95 -6.61
CA GLU A 42 7.94 -27.59 -5.93
C GLU A 42 7.10 -26.51 -5.25
N GLU A 43 5.82 -26.43 -5.63
CA GLU A 43 4.89 -25.43 -5.15
C GLU A 43 4.80 -25.54 -3.62
N VAL A 44 5.49 -24.63 -2.93
CA VAL A 44 5.50 -24.57 -1.48
C VAL A 44 4.08 -24.23 -1.00
N SER A 45 3.39 -25.25 -0.48
CA SER A 45 2.18 -25.13 0.35
C SER A 45 2.40 -24.21 1.56
N PRO A 46 1.35 -23.65 2.19
CA PRO A 46 0.11 -23.12 1.65
C PRO A 46 0.25 -21.60 1.48
N SER A 47 -0.08 -21.07 0.31
CA SER A 47 -0.28 -19.64 0.15
C SER A 47 -1.34 -19.19 1.17
N ARG A 48 -0.94 -18.40 2.16
CA ARG A 48 -1.85 -17.73 3.07
C ARG A 48 -2.75 -16.84 2.20
N SER A 49 -3.92 -17.36 1.85
CA SER A 49 -4.83 -16.73 0.90
C SER A 49 -5.09 -15.30 1.33
N ILE A 50 -4.60 -14.32 0.58
CA ILE A 50 -4.99 -12.93 0.78
C ILE A 50 -6.51 -12.88 0.60
N PRO A 51 -7.28 -12.39 1.60
CA PRO A 51 -8.74 -12.37 1.53
C PRO A 51 -9.17 -11.65 0.26
N THR A 52 -9.81 -12.38 -0.65
CA THR A 52 -10.26 -11.85 -1.94
C THR A 52 -11.56 -11.07 -1.74
N PRO A 53 -11.75 -9.93 -2.42
CA PRO A 53 -13.03 -9.22 -2.41
C PRO A 53 -14.14 -10.17 -2.90
N GLY A 54 -15.09 -10.48 -2.01
CA GLY A 54 -16.18 -11.44 -2.26
C GLY A 54 -16.45 -12.41 -1.10
N ARG A 55 -15.51 -12.59 -0.18
CA ARG A 55 -15.69 -13.45 1.01
C ARG A 55 -16.07 -12.60 2.24
N LEU A 56 -16.96 -13.11 3.10
CA LEU A 56 -17.38 -12.41 4.34
C LEU A 56 -16.17 -11.96 5.20
N GLN A 57 -15.11 -12.76 5.20
CA GLN A 57 -13.87 -12.45 5.92
C GLN A 57 -13.18 -11.16 5.43
N PHE A 58 -13.24 -10.86 4.13
CA PHE A 58 -12.71 -9.59 3.60
C PHE A 58 -13.51 -8.41 4.17
N TRP A 59 -14.84 -8.48 4.13
CA TRP A 59 -15.70 -7.42 4.66
C TRP A 59 -15.53 -7.23 6.17
N LEU A 60 -15.38 -8.30 6.94
CA LEU A 60 -15.11 -8.22 8.38
C LEU A 60 -13.77 -7.52 8.68
N ILE A 61 -12.70 -7.85 7.95
CA ILE A 61 -11.40 -7.20 8.10
C ILE A 61 -11.49 -5.74 7.65
N PHE A 62 -12.14 -5.47 6.53
CA PHE A 62 -12.29 -4.12 5.98
C PHE A 62 -13.05 -3.19 6.93
N ILE A 63 -14.18 -3.65 7.50
CA ILE A 63 -14.95 -2.91 8.50
C ILE A 63 -14.14 -2.71 9.77
N ALA A 64 -13.42 -3.73 10.25
CA ALA A 64 -12.59 -3.59 11.44
C ALA A 64 -11.50 -2.54 11.27
N LEU A 65 -10.85 -2.49 10.10
CA LEU A 65 -9.86 -1.47 9.76
C LEU A 65 -10.49 -0.10 9.61
N MET A 66 -11.67 0.02 9.00
CA MET A 66 -12.42 1.28 8.93
C MET A 66 -12.72 1.84 10.32
N VAL A 67 -13.22 1.00 11.23
CA VAL A 67 -13.55 1.41 12.61
C VAL A 67 -12.29 1.79 13.38
N ALA A 68 -11.20 1.02 13.25
CA ALA A 68 -9.95 1.33 13.92
C ALA A 68 -9.34 2.65 13.40
N SER A 69 -9.32 2.85 12.09
CA SER A 69 -8.83 4.09 11.47
C SER A 69 -9.70 5.28 11.81
N PHE A 70 -11.03 5.11 11.86
CA PHE A 70 -11.95 6.15 12.29
C PHE A 70 -11.69 6.55 13.74
N LEU A 71 -11.57 5.57 14.66
CA LEU A 71 -11.26 5.84 16.06
C LEU A 71 -9.93 6.60 16.22
N SER A 72 -8.91 6.23 15.44
CA SER A 72 -7.63 6.93 15.43
C SER A 72 -7.74 8.37 14.89
N ALA A 73 -8.58 8.62 13.90
CA ALA A 73 -8.81 9.95 13.36
C ALA A 73 -9.63 10.82 14.31
N LEU A 74 -10.64 10.23 14.96
CA LEU A 74 -11.47 10.90 15.96
C LEU A 74 -10.64 11.36 17.16
N ASP A 75 -9.67 10.56 17.61
CA ASP A 75 -8.80 10.95 18.74
C ASP A 75 -8.00 12.23 18.43
N LEU A 76 -7.54 12.42 17.19
CA LEU A 76 -6.82 13.64 16.79
C LEU A 76 -7.71 14.90 16.96
N THR A 77 -9.02 14.78 16.73
CA THR A 77 -9.96 15.89 16.81
C THR A 77 -10.55 16.08 18.22
N SER A 78 -10.82 14.99 18.95
CA SER A 78 -11.41 15.01 20.29
C SER A 78 -10.58 15.78 21.31
N VAL A 79 -9.27 15.86 21.10
CA VAL A 79 -8.36 16.56 22.02
C VAL A 79 -8.49 18.05 21.90
N SER A 80 -8.68 18.53 20.68
CA SER A 80 -8.83 19.96 20.41
C SER A 80 -10.05 20.52 21.13
N THR A 81 -11.13 19.74 21.25
CA THR A 81 -12.35 20.14 21.96
C THR A 81 -12.23 20.02 23.47
N ALA A 82 -11.48 19.03 23.97
CA ALA A 82 -11.24 18.84 25.41
C ALA A 82 -10.07 19.69 25.94
N LEU A 83 -9.25 20.29 25.07
CA LEU A 83 -8.06 21.03 25.44
C LEU A 83 -8.33 22.15 26.46
N PRO A 84 -9.39 22.98 26.34
CA PRO A 84 -9.65 24.05 27.30
C PRO A 84 -9.82 23.52 28.73
N THR A 85 -10.60 22.44 28.89
CA THR A 85 -10.86 21.81 30.18
C THR A 85 -9.59 21.14 30.74
N ILE A 86 -8.80 20.47 29.90
CA ILE A 86 -7.53 19.86 30.31
C ILE A 86 -6.55 20.92 30.84
N VAL A 87 -6.49 22.10 30.21
CA VAL A 87 -5.59 23.18 30.66
C VAL A 87 -6.04 23.79 31.97
N GLU A 88 -7.36 23.92 32.17
CA GLU A 88 -7.95 24.40 33.42
C GLU A 88 -7.69 23.42 34.59
N ASP A 89 -7.87 22.11 34.35
CA ASP A 89 -7.74 21.08 35.39
C ASP A 89 -6.28 20.74 35.76
N LEU A 90 -5.33 20.85 34.82
CA LEU A 90 -3.94 20.46 35.04
C LEU A 90 -2.98 21.64 35.30
N GLU A 91 -3.46 22.89 35.21
CA GLU A 91 -2.69 24.15 35.44
C GLU A 91 -1.30 24.19 34.75
N GLY A 92 -1.11 23.43 33.67
CA GLY A 92 0.18 23.22 33.02
C GLY A 92 0.40 24.13 31.80
N THR A 93 1.58 24.75 31.70
CA THR A 93 1.95 25.64 30.57
C THR A 93 2.20 24.91 29.26
N ASP A 94 2.40 23.59 29.28
CA ASP A 94 2.86 22.79 28.12
C ASP A 94 1.72 22.23 27.24
N PHE A 95 0.54 22.83 27.29
CA PHE A 95 -0.65 22.33 26.57
C PHE A 95 -0.47 22.25 25.04
N ALA A 96 0.37 23.11 24.47
CA ALA A 96 0.72 23.08 23.04
C ALA A 96 1.40 21.77 22.62
N TRP A 97 2.06 21.07 23.55
CA TRP A 97 2.71 19.78 23.29
C TRP A 97 1.74 18.61 23.24
N VAL A 98 0.53 18.73 23.79
CA VAL A 98 -0.45 17.63 23.86
C VAL A 98 -0.82 17.14 22.45
N GLY A 99 -1.19 18.06 21.56
CA GLY A 99 -1.46 17.73 20.15
C GLY A 99 -0.19 17.40 19.36
N SER A 100 0.87 18.17 19.58
CA SER A 100 2.15 18.02 18.86
C SER A 100 2.80 16.66 19.12
N ALA A 101 2.76 16.16 20.36
CA ALA A 101 3.32 14.87 20.74
C ALA A 101 2.63 13.69 20.04
N PHE A 102 1.30 13.75 19.90
CA PHE A 102 0.55 12.78 19.11
C PHE A 102 0.97 12.81 17.63
N ALA A 103 1.05 14.01 17.04
CA ALA A 103 1.44 14.19 15.63
C ALA A 103 2.89 13.73 15.36
N LEU A 104 3.81 13.98 16.30
CA LEU A 104 5.19 13.52 16.21
C LEU A 104 5.28 12.00 16.31
N GLY A 105 4.58 11.38 17.28
CA GLY A 105 4.54 9.92 17.41
C GLY A 105 3.94 9.23 16.18
N SER A 106 2.83 9.78 15.66
CA SER A 106 2.12 9.21 14.51
C SER A 106 2.90 9.33 13.20
N THR A 107 3.71 10.37 13.03
CA THR A 107 4.58 10.52 11.85
C THR A 107 5.88 9.74 11.98
N ALA A 108 6.46 9.63 13.19
CA ALA A 108 7.71 8.92 13.43
C ALA A 108 7.61 7.41 13.13
N ILE A 109 6.42 6.81 13.33
CA ILE A 109 6.21 5.36 13.15
C ILE A 109 5.98 4.95 11.68
N LEU A 110 5.60 5.89 10.80
CA LEU A 110 5.28 5.61 9.39
C LEU A 110 6.38 4.84 8.63
N PRO A 111 7.67 5.25 8.66
CA PRO A 111 8.73 4.49 7.97
C PRO A 111 8.95 3.10 8.56
N LEU A 112 8.73 2.92 9.85
CA LEU A 112 8.88 1.64 10.55
C LEU A 112 7.79 0.65 10.16
N VAL A 113 6.52 1.10 10.07
CA VAL A 113 5.37 0.24 9.77
C VAL A 113 5.53 -0.51 8.47
N GLY A 114 6.05 0.15 7.42
CA GLY A 114 6.26 -0.48 6.11
C GLY A 114 7.25 -1.65 6.15
N GLY A 115 8.39 -1.49 6.83
CA GLY A 115 9.38 -2.55 7.00
C GLY A 115 8.91 -3.65 7.95
N LEU A 116 8.27 -3.27 9.06
CA LEU A 116 7.74 -4.20 10.05
C LEU A 116 6.64 -5.09 9.46
N ALA A 117 5.77 -4.54 8.61
CA ALA A 117 4.71 -5.30 7.94
C ALA A 117 5.25 -6.33 6.92
N GLN A 118 6.43 -6.08 6.34
CA GLN A 118 7.09 -7.03 5.45
C GLN A 118 7.73 -8.19 6.23
N ILE A 119 8.37 -7.91 7.36
CA ILE A 119 9.10 -8.92 8.16
C ILE A 119 8.14 -9.76 9.00
N PHE A 120 7.25 -9.13 9.76
CA PHE A 120 6.36 -9.80 10.72
C PHE A 120 4.99 -10.16 10.11
N GLY A 121 4.72 -9.69 8.89
CA GLY A 121 3.42 -9.76 8.27
C GLY A 121 2.45 -8.70 8.79
N ARG A 122 1.29 -8.60 8.15
CA ARG A 122 0.33 -7.51 8.39
C ARG A 122 -0.41 -7.62 9.73
N ARG A 123 -0.86 -8.83 10.08
CA ARG A 123 -1.73 -9.07 11.26
C ARG A 123 -1.07 -8.65 12.60
N PRO A 124 0.18 -9.04 12.91
CA PRO A 124 0.80 -8.64 14.17
C PRO A 124 0.98 -7.13 14.30
N ILE A 125 1.23 -6.42 13.18
CA ILE A 125 1.42 -4.97 13.17
C ILE A 125 0.11 -4.24 13.43
N VAL A 126 -1.01 -4.70 12.85
CA VAL A 126 -2.35 -4.16 13.16
C VAL A 126 -2.65 -4.31 14.66
N ILE A 127 -2.45 -5.51 15.21
CA ILE A 127 -2.73 -5.79 16.63
C ILE A 127 -1.81 -4.96 17.54
N GLY A 128 -0.51 -4.89 17.22
CA GLY A 128 0.45 -4.09 17.97
C GLY A 128 0.09 -2.60 17.99
N SER A 129 -0.30 -2.05 16.84
CA SER A 129 -0.72 -0.65 16.73
C SER A 129 -1.97 -0.36 17.58
N ILE A 130 -2.95 -1.27 17.58
CA ILE A 130 -4.15 -1.19 18.45
C ILE A 130 -3.77 -1.24 19.93
N LEU A 131 -2.82 -2.09 20.32
CA LEU A 131 -2.35 -2.18 21.70
C LEU A 131 -1.65 -0.89 22.15
N PHE A 132 -0.76 -0.32 21.32
CA PHE A 132 -0.13 0.96 21.62
C PHE A 132 -1.16 2.09 21.74
N PHE A 133 -2.14 2.13 20.85
CA PHE A 133 -3.24 3.09 20.91
C PHE A 133 -4.03 2.93 22.21
N ALA A 134 -4.46 1.72 22.56
CA ALA A 134 -5.22 1.45 23.77
C ALA A 134 -4.44 1.79 25.06
N LEU A 135 -3.16 1.44 25.12
CA LEU A 135 -2.28 1.77 26.25
C LEU A 135 -2.12 3.29 26.38
N GLY A 136 -1.86 3.98 25.27
CA GLY A 136 -1.78 5.44 25.25
C GLY A 136 -3.08 6.11 25.71
N SER A 137 -4.23 5.64 25.24
CA SER A 137 -5.56 6.12 25.68
C SER A 137 -5.77 5.94 27.18
N GLY A 138 -5.38 4.79 27.73
CA GLY A 138 -5.46 4.52 29.17
C GLY A 138 -4.56 5.45 29.99
N LEU A 139 -3.34 5.73 29.51
CA LEU A 139 -2.43 6.68 30.13
C LEU A 139 -2.99 8.11 30.10
N CYS A 140 -3.56 8.53 28.97
CA CYS A 140 -4.19 9.84 28.82
C CYS A 140 -5.41 10.00 29.75
N GLY A 141 -6.24 8.97 29.88
CA GLY A 141 -7.42 9.00 30.76
C GLY A 141 -7.11 9.01 32.25
N GLY A 142 -5.95 8.47 32.66
CA GLY A 142 -5.47 8.46 34.05
C GLY A 142 -4.39 9.51 34.36
N ALA A 143 -4.15 10.46 33.45
CA ALA A 143 -3.07 11.43 33.61
C ALA A 143 -3.36 12.41 34.76
N ASN A 144 -2.41 12.52 35.70
CA ASN A 144 -2.49 13.44 36.85
C ASN A 144 -1.62 14.70 36.68
N ASN A 145 -0.84 14.78 35.60
CA ASN A 145 0.02 15.91 35.29
C ASN A 145 0.25 16.03 33.77
N MET A 146 0.70 17.21 33.33
CA MET A 146 0.85 17.52 31.91
C MET A 146 1.89 16.62 31.23
N THR A 147 2.98 16.29 31.91
CA THR A 147 4.03 15.41 31.37
C THR A 147 3.52 13.99 31.10
N MET A 148 2.72 13.42 32.01
CA MET A 148 2.12 12.10 31.84
C MET A 148 1.13 12.10 30.68
N LEU A 149 0.35 13.18 30.52
CA LEU A 149 -0.54 13.36 29.37
C LEU A 149 0.24 13.41 28.05
N ILE A 150 1.33 14.19 27.98
CA ILE A 150 2.19 14.30 26.79
C ILE A 150 2.87 12.96 26.47
N ALA A 151 3.34 12.23 27.48
CA ALA A 151 3.91 10.89 27.30
C ALA A 151 2.85 9.91 26.76
N GLY A 152 1.65 9.92 27.36
CA GLY A 152 0.50 9.14 26.89
C GLY A 152 0.16 9.45 25.43
N ARG A 153 0.10 10.74 25.07
CA ARG A 153 -0.13 11.23 23.70
C ARG A 153 0.90 10.72 22.71
N THR A 154 2.17 10.69 23.10
CA THR A 154 3.25 10.18 22.24
C THR A 154 3.05 8.70 21.95
N ILE A 155 2.79 7.89 22.98
CA ILE A 155 2.55 6.44 22.86
C ILE A 155 1.28 6.18 22.04
N GLN A 156 0.22 6.93 22.31
CA GLN A 156 -1.05 6.85 21.60
C GLN A 156 -0.87 7.22 20.12
N GLY A 157 -0.10 8.27 19.82
CA GLY A 157 0.24 8.71 18.47
C GLY A 157 0.98 7.65 17.66
N ILE A 158 1.94 6.95 18.27
CA ILE A 158 2.62 5.80 17.65
C ILE A 158 1.60 4.71 17.27
N GLY A 159 0.66 4.41 18.17
CA GLY A 159 -0.43 3.46 17.88
C GLY A 159 -1.35 3.94 16.76
N GLY A 160 -1.80 5.19 16.82
CA GLY A 160 -2.73 5.78 15.86
C GLY A 160 -2.15 5.88 14.44
N GLY A 161 -0.92 6.38 14.31
CA GLY A 161 -0.20 6.43 13.03
C GLY A 161 0.04 5.02 12.46
N GLY A 162 0.35 4.05 13.31
CA GLY A 162 0.48 2.65 12.93
C GLY A 162 -0.83 2.04 12.43
N ILE A 163 -1.97 2.34 13.07
CA ILE A 163 -3.29 1.91 12.63
C ILE A 163 -3.60 2.49 11.25
N LEU A 164 -3.46 3.80 11.06
CA LEU A 164 -3.77 4.46 9.78
C LEU A 164 -2.89 3.89 8.65
N ALA A 165 -1.58 3.81 8.85
CA ALA A 165 -0.65 3.28 7.85
C ALA A 165 -0.90 1.80 7.54
N THR A 166 -1.07 0.95 8.56
CA THR A 166 -1.26 -0.48 8.35
C THR A 166 -2.63 -0.78 7.73
N SER A 167 -3.67 -0.01 8.05
CA SER A 167 -4.97 -0.09 7.39
C SER A 167 -4.84 0.16 5.89
N GLU A 168 -4.13 1.22 5.48
CA GLU A 168 -3.91 1.50 4.06
C GLU A 168 -3.11 0.40 3.36
N ILE A 169 -2.06 -0.12 4.00
CA ILE A 169 -1.26 -1.24 3.47
C ILE A 169 -2.14 -2.49 3.28
N VAL A 170 -2.96 -2.85 4.27
CA VAL A 170 -3.80 -4.04 4.19
C VAL A 170 -4.89 -3.90 3.13
N VAL A 171 -5.53 -2.74 3.03
CA VAL A 171 -6.51 -2.46 1.97
C VAL A 171 -5.84 -2.51 0.60
N ALA A 172 -4.64 -1.93 0.47
CA ALA A 172 -3.86 -1.97 -0.76
C ALA A 172 -3.53 -3.42 -1.16
N ASP A 173 -3.14 -4.27 -0.21
CA ASP A 173 -2.80 -5.67 -0.47
C ASP A 173 -4.01 -6.52 -0.87
N MET A 174 -5.23 -6.18 -0.41
CA MET A 174 -6.44 -6.95 -0.69
C MET A 174 -7.20 -6.48 -1.95
N VAL A 175 -7.06 -5.22 -2.37
CA VAL A 175 -7.83 -4.64 -3.47
C VAL A 175 -7.01 -4.58 -4.77
N PRO A 176 -7.51 -5.13 -5.89
CA PRO A 176 -6.85 -5.04 -7.19
C PRO A 176 -6.59 -3.58 -7.60
N LEU A 177 -5.43 -3.30 -8.21
CA LEU A 177 -4.99 -1.96 -8.63
C LEU A 177 -6.07 -1.14 -9.37
N ARG A 178 -6.88 -1.80 -10.20
CA ARG A 178 -7.94 -1.15 -11.00
C ARG A 178 -9.12 -0.65 -10.17
N GLN A 179 -9.36 -1.24 -9.00
CA GLN A 179 -10.46 -0.85 -8.10
C GLN A 179 -9.95 -0.12 -6.86
N ARG A 180 -8.63 -0.13 -6.59
CA ARG A 180 -8.01 0.48 -5.41
C ARG A 180 -8.40 1.95 -5.22
N GLY A 181 -8.49 2.73 -6.30
CA GLY A 181 -8.95 4.12 -6.24
C GLY A 181 -10.40 4.27 -5.77
N ALA A 182 -11.30 3.38 -6.19
CA ALA A 182 -12.70 3.39 -5.76
C ALA A 182 -12.85 2.99 -4.28
N TYR A 183 -12.14 1.95 -3.83
CA TYR A 183 -12.19 1.51 -2.43
C TYR A 183 -11.51 2.49 -1.48
N MET A 184 -10.37 3.07 -1.86
CA MET A 184 -9.73 4.15 -1.09
C MET A 184 -10.60 5.41 -1.07
N GLY A 185 -11.31 5.70 -2.16
CA GLY A 185 -12.31 6.78 -2.22
C GLY A 185 -13.50 6.55 -1.27
N ILE A 186 -14.06 5.34 -1.23
CA ILE A 186 -15.13 4.97 -0.29
C ILE A 186 -14.62 5.03 1.16
N PHE A 187 -13.41 4.51 1.40
CA PHE A 187 -12.77 4.56 2.72
C PHE A 187 -12.59 6.00 3.20
N GLY A 188 -12.04 6.87 2.35
CA GLY A 188 -11.87 8.29 2.65
C GLY A 188 -13.19 9.04 2.81
N ALA A 189 -14.19 8.77 1.96
CA ALA A 189 -15.51 9.41 2.04
C ALA A 189 -16.26 9.07 3.33
N PHE A 190 -16.22 7.81 3.77
CA PHE A 190 -16.79 7.40 5.05
C PHE A 190 -16.11 8.09 6.23
N LEU A 191 -14.77 8.13 6.20
CA LEU A 191 -13.98 8.75 7.26
C LEU A 191 -14.24 10.26 7.34
N MET A 192 -14.36 10.93 6.20
CA MET A 192 -14.66 12.36 6.09
C MET A 192 -16.10 12.70 6.50
N ASP A 193 -17.12 11.94 6.05
CA ASP A 193 -18.53 12.19 6.40
C ASP A 193 -18.78 12.02 7.91
N LEU A 194 -18.16 11.01 8.53
CA LEU A 194 -18.34 10.74 9.94
C LEU A 194 -17.55 11.70 10.85
N ALA A 195 -16.46 12.29 10.34
CA ALA A 195 -15.67 13.29 11.06
C ALA A 195 -16.24 14.72 10.97
N ASN A 196 -17.16 14.98 10.04
CA ASN A 196 -17.74 16.32 9.79
C ASN A 196 -19.18 16.48 10.32
N ARG A 197 -19.63 15.58 11.19
CA ARG A 197 -20.89 15.68 11.95
C ARG A 197 -20.60 15.87 13.42
#